data_AF-A0A6A4PNR4-F1
#
_entry.id   AF-A0A6A4PNR4-F1
#
_cell.length_a   1.000
_cell.length_b   1.000
_cell.length_c   1.000
_cell.angle_alpha   90.00
_cell.angle_beta   90.00
_cell.angle_gamma   90.00
#
_symmetry.space_group_name_H-M   'P 1'
#
loop_
_entity.id
_entity.type
_entity.pdbx_description
1 polymer ?
#
loop_
_entity_poly.entity_id
_entity_poly.type
_entity_poly.pdbx_seq_one_letter_code
_entity_poly.pdbx_strand_id
1 'polypeptide(L)'
;MKSLSREPWSRKSNWLGFVCVSTYEGKKVLGRRDIVIVWRGTVQALEWVNDFEFILVPAPKVFSKNAHPKVHQGWYSIYISEDSRSPFNKTSAKEHEIIYVCRCMYSDIHFNFPFF
;
A
#
# COMPACT_ATOMS: atom_id res chain seq x y z
N MET A 1 7.69 8.26 -10.78
CA MET A 1 7.69 9.74 -10.66
C MET A 1 9.08 10.22 -10.30
N LYS A 2 9.64 11.14 -11.07
CA LYS A 2 10.88 11.85 -10.73
C LYS A 2 10.48 13.14 -10.02
N SER A 3 11.07 13.41 -8.86
CA SER A 3 10.88 14.69 -8.17
C SER A 3 11.36 15.86 -9.03
N LEU A 4 10.57 16.94 -9.09
CA LEU A 4 10.92 18.20 -9.74
C LEU A 4 11.82 19.11 -8.89
N SER A 5 12.07 18.76 -7.61
CA SER A 5 13.05 19.44 -6.77
C SER A 5 14.47 19.24 -7.31
N ARG A 6 15.30 20.30 -7.28
CA ARG A 6 16.73 20.25 -7.61
C ARG A 6 17.50 19.33 -6.65
N GLU A 7 16.97 19.14 -5.44
CA GLU A 7 17.47 18.18 -4.43
C GLU A 7 16.29 17.34 -3.90
N PRO A 8 15.97 16.21 -4.55
CA PRO A 8 14.96 15.29 -4.05
C PRO A 8 15.46 14.52 -2.83
N TRP A 9 14.63 14.41 -1.80
CA TRP A 9 14.88 13.47 -0.68
C TRP A 9 14.87 12.00 -1.16
N SER A 10 14.11 11.69 -2.21
CA SER A 10 14.21 10.47 -3.02
C SER A 10 13.88 10.77 -4.48
N ARG A 11 14.64 10.19 -5.41
CA ARG A 11 14.46 10.40 -6.86
C ARG A 11 13.35 9.54 -7.47
N LYS A 12 12.89 8.51 -6.78
CA LYS A 12 11.96 7.49 -7.30
C LYS A 12 10.89 7.02 -6.31
N SER A 13 11.02 7.33 -5.02
CA SER A 13 10.10 6.90 -3.97
C SER A 13 9.35 8.11 -3.43
N ASN A 14 8.06 7.96 -3.18
CA ASN A 14 7.23 8.98 -2.54
C ASN A 14 6.53 8.39 -1.32
N TRP A 15 6.20 9.24 -0.35
CA TRP A 15 5.31 8.86 0.75
C TRP A 15 3.90 8.65 0.21
N LEU A 16 3.34 7.47 0.46
CA LEU A 16 2.13 6.98 -0.19
C LEU A 16 0.96 6.77 0.77
N GLY A 17 1.22 6.74 2.08
CA GLY A 17 0.19 6.38 3.04
C GLY A 17 0.74 5.85 4.35
N PHE A 18 -0.17 5.35 5.19
CA PHE A 18 0.15 4.73 6.47
C PHE A 18 -0.88 3.66 6.87
N VAL A 19 -0.48 2.78 7.78
CA VAL A 19 -1.34 1.74 8.36
C VAL A 19 -1.56 2.07 9.83
N CYS A 20 -2.82 2.07 10.28
CA CYS A 20 -3.21 2.27 11.66
C CYS A 20 -3.99 1.06 12.18
N VAL A 21 -3.89 0.82 13.48
CA VAL A 21 -4.63 -0.24 14.13
C VAL A 21 -5.31 0.31 15.38
N SER A 22 -6.58 -0.03 15.58
CA SER A 22 -7.34 0.36 16.76
C SER A 22 -6.61 -0.05 18.03
N THR A 23 -6.63 0.82 19.04
CA THR A 23 -6.13 0.50 20.39
C THR A 23 -7.06 -0.51 21.08
N TYR A 24 -6.64 -1.02 22.24
CA TYR A 24 -7.47 -1.93 23.04
C TYR A 24 -8.80 -1.29 23.48
N GLU A 25 -8.76 -0.03 23.89
CA GLU A 25 -9.96 0.76 24.22
C GLU A 25 -10.85 0.93 22.98
N GLY A 26 -10.26 1.25 21.83
CA GLY A 26 -10.99 1.30 20.55
C GLY A 26 -11.65 -0.02 20.19
N LYS A 27 -10.95 -1.15 20.40
CA LYS A 27 -11.52 -2.50 20.20
C LYS A 27 -12.73 -2.76 21.10
N LYS A 28 -12.69 -2.35 22.37
CA LYS A 28 -13.82 -2.50 23.30
C LYS A 28 -15.05 -1.71 22.85
N VAL A 29 -14.84 -0.48 22.37
CA VAL A 29 -15.92 0.38 21.88
C VAL A 29 -16.49 -0.14 20.55
N LEU A 30 -15.62 -0.58 19.62
CA LEU A 30 -16.01 -1.02 18.28
C LEU A 30 -16.46 -2.49 18.23
N GLY A 31 -16.19 -3.29 19.26
CA GLY A 31 -16.48 -4.73 19.31
C GLY A 31 -15.59 -5.59 18.40
N ARG A 32 -14.65 -4.99 17.68
CA ARG A 32 -13.75 -5.65 16.72
C ARG A 32 -12.43 -4.89 16.62
N ARG A 33 -11.39 -5.54 16.06
CA ARG A 33 -10.11 -4.87 15.77
C ARG A 33 -10.18 -4.25 14.38
N ASP A 34 -9.99 -2.94 14.31
CA ASP A 34 -9.95 -2.23 13.04
C ASP A 34 -8.50 -2.02 12.62
N ILE A 35 -8.16 -2.51 11.43
CA ILE A 35 -6.91 -2.21 10.73
C ILE A 35 -7.29 -1.31 9.56
N VAL A 36 -6.72 -0.11 9.53
CA VAL A 36 -7.01 0.91 8.52
C VAL A 36 -5.75 1.14 7.69
N ILE A 37 -5.88 1.03 6.38
CA ILE A 37 -4.82 1.33 5.41
C ILE A 37 -5.24 2.60 4.68
N VAL A 38 -4.47 3.67 4.86
CA VAL A 38 -4.76 4.98 4.26
C VAL A 38 -3.80 5.23 3.11
N TRP A 39 -4.35 5.43 1.92
CA TRP A 39 -3.63 5.79 0.72
C TRP A 39 -3.72 7.30 0.46
N ARG A 40 -2.58 7.95 0.23
CA ARG A 40 -2.50 9.37 -0.15
C ARG A 40 -2.96 9.54 -1.59
N GLY A 41 -4.03 10.31 -1.77
CA GLY A 41 -4.52 10.72 -3.09
C GLY A 41 -3.56 11.67 -3.83
N THR A 42 -3.79 11.89 -5.11
CA THR A 42 -2.95 12.77 -5.93
C THR A 42 -3.25 14.24 -5.63
N VAL A 43 -2.24 15.02 -5.24
CA VAL A 43 -2.40 16.43 -4.82
C VAL A 43 -2.41 17.41 -6.01
N GLN A 44 -1.90 17.04 -7.19
CA GLN A 44 -1.87 17.91 -8.38
C GLN A 44 -2.68 17.33 -9.54
N ALA A 45 -3.85 17.91 -9.80
CA ALA A 45 -4.71 17.58 -10.94
C ALA A 45 -4.09 17.95 -12.30
N LEU A 46 -3.16 18.92 -12.36
CA LEU A 46 -2.54 19.38 -13.60
C LEU A 46 -1.50 18.41 -14.20
N GLU A 47 -0.96 17.46 -13.41
CA GLU A 47 -0.09 16.38 -13.94
C GLU A 47 -0.89 15.33 -14.72
N TRP A 48 -2.22 15.29 -14.57
CA TRP A 48 -3.06 14.26 -15.18
C TRP A 48 -3.36 14.52 -16.66
N VAL A 49 -3.45 15.78 -17.08
CA VAL A 49 -3.89 16.12 -18.46
C VAL A 49 -2.88 15.66 -19.52
N ASN A 50 -1.60 15.53 -19.17
CA ASN A 50 -0.55 15.16 -20.12
C ASN A 50 -0.30 13.65 -20.26
N ASP A 51 -0.80 12.81 -19.35
CA ASP A 51 -0.48 11.36 -19.29
C ASP A 51 -1.72 10.45 -19.23
N PHE A 52 -2.92 10.94 -19.56
CA PHE A 52 -4.15 10.13 -19.61
C PHE A 52 -4.21 9.20 -20.84
N GLU A 53 -3.27 8.28 -20.95
CA GLU A 53 -3.60 6.98 -21.54
C GLU A 53 -4.09 6.08 -20.41
N PHE A 54 -5.40 5.86 -20.34
CA PHE A 54 -6.03 4.90 -19.43
C PHE A 54 -5.73 3.47 -19.89
N ILE A 55 -4.46 3.09 -19.92
CA ILE A 55 -4.03 1.77 -20.37
C ILE A 55 -4.44 0.75 -19.30
N LEU A 56 -5.26 -0.20 -19.74
CA LEU A 56 -5.63 -1.36 -18.95
C LEU A 56 -4.61 -2.48 -19.18
N VAL A 57 -3.90 -2.87 -18.14
CA VAL A 57 -2.91 -3.96 -18.17
C VAL A 57 -3.40 -5.16 -17.36
N PRO A 58 -3.07 -6.40 -17.78
CA PRO A 58 -3.32 -7.58 -16.95
C PRO A 58 -2.59 -7.47 -15.60
N ALA A 59 -3.23 -7.91 -14.51
CA ALA A 59 -2.66 -7.88 -13.15
C ALA A 59 -2.43 -9.27 -12.53
N PRO A 60 -1.57 -10.11 -13.12
CA PRO A 60 -1.32 -11.48 -12.63
C PRO A 60 -0.59 -11.51 -11.29
N LYS A 61 0.05 -10.41 -10.86
CA LYS A 61 0.69 -10.32 -9.53
C LYS A 61 -0.29 -10.00 -8.41
N VAL A 62 -1.51 -9.56 -8.74
CA VAL A 62 -2.55 -9.20 -7.75
C VAL A 62 -3.65 -10.25 -7.73
N PHE A 63 -4.06 -10.72 -8.91
CA PHE A 63 -5.16 -11.66 -9.05
C PHE A 63 -4.68 -13.03 -9.53
N SER A 64 -5.44 -14.07 -9.21
CA SER A 64 -5.20 -15.44 -9.68
C SER A 64 -5.14 -15.51 -11.21
N LYS A 65 -4.26 -16.38 -11.73
CA LYS A 65 -3.95 -16.50 -13.18
C LYS A 65 -5.18 -16.76 -14.06
N ASN A 66 -6.25 -17.33 -13.50
CA ASN A 66 -7.44 -17.77 -14.25
C ASN A 66 -8.52 -16.70 -14.42
N ALA A 67 -8.41 -15.54 -13.74
CA ALA A 67 -9.48 -14.53 -13.73
C ALA A 67 -9.34 -13.47 -14.85
N HIS A 68 -8.20 -13.43 -15.55
CA HIS A 68 -7.81 -12.41 -16.55
C HIS A 68 -8.28 -10.95 -16.29
N PRO A 69 -8.19 -10.42 -15.06
CA PRO A 69 -8.64 -9.06 -14.81
C PRO A 69 -7.62 -8.06 -15.33
N LYS A 70 -8.14 -6.93 -15.84
CA LYS A 70 -7.32 -5.79 -16.24
C LYS A 70 -7.53 -4.65 -15.25
N VAL A 71 -6.45 -3.93 -14.99
CA VAL A 71 -6.42 -2.77 -14.08
C VAL A 71 -5.69 -1.62 -14.75
N HIS A 72 -5.92 -0.41 -14.27
CA HIS A 72 -5.22 0.77 -14.75
C HIS A 72 -3.70 0.66 -14.50
N GLN A 73 -2.90 0.89 -15.53
CA GLN A 73 -1.43 0.73 -15.49
C GLN A 73 -0.77 1.57 -14.40
N GLY A 74 -1.20 2.83 -14.23
CA GLY A 74 -0.64 3.72 -13.21
C GLY A 74 -0.86 3.18 -11.80
N TRP A 75 -2.07 2.71 -11.50
CA TRP A 75 -2.41 2.15 -10.19
C TRP A 75 -1.68 0.83 -9.96
N TYR A 76 -1.59 -0.01 -10.99
CA TYR A 76 -0.83 -1.25 -10.91
C TYR A 76 0.65 -1.00 -10.62
N SER A 77 1.29 -0.08 -11.35
CA SER A 77 2.69 0.26 -11.13
C SER A 77 2.91 0.75 -9.70
N ILE A 78 2.09 1.68 -9.20
CA ILE A 78 2.22 2.17 -7.82
C ILE A 78 2.12 1.02 -6.81
N TYR A 79 1.20 0.08 -7.03
CA TYR A 79 0.93 -1.01 -6.10
C TYR A 79 2.03 -2.09 -6.08
N ILE A 80 2.62 -2.40 -7.25
CA ILE A 80 3.55 -3.53 -7.42
C ILE A 80 5.03 -3.13 -7.62
N SER A 81 5.34 -1.85 -7.84
CA SER A 81 6.72 -1.42 -8.09
C SER A 81 7.58 -1.51 -6.82
N GLU A 82 8.81 -1.99 -7.00
CA GLU A 82 9.87 -2.07 -5.99
C GLU A 82 11.16 -1.45 -6.58
N ASP A 83 12.02 -0.91 -5.72
CA ASP A 83 13.36 -0.46 -6.10
C ASP A 83 14.37 -0.96 -5.06
N SER A 84 15.09 -2.03 -5.42
CA SER A 84 16.11 -2.65 -4.57
C SER A 84 17.29 -1.75 -4.24
N ARG A 85 17.50 -0.66 -5.01
CA ARG A 85 18.57 0.31 -4.79
C ARG A 85 18.16 1.46 -3.87
N SER A 86 16.87 1.56 -3.54
CA SER A 86 16.37 2.58 -2.62
C SER A 86 16.36 2.05 -1.19
N PRO A 87 16.72 2.87 -0.20
CA PRO A 87 16.58 2.49 1.20
C PRO A 87 15.11 2.38 1.65
N PHE A 88 14.15 2.95 0.90
CA PHE A 88 12.76 3.13 1.35
C PHE A 88 11.73 2.20 0.69
N ASN A 89 11.95 1.76 -0.56
CA ASN A 89 11.02 0.88 -1.28
C ASN A 89 11.72 -0.40 -1.79
N LYS A 90 12.47 -1.06 -0.89
CA LYS A 90 13.11 -2.36 -1.16
C LYS A 90 12.11 -3.45 -1.51
N THR A 91 10.89 -3.33 -0.99
CA THR A 91 9.73 -4.19 -1.26
C THR A 91 8.58 -3.34 -1.81
N SER A 92 7.64 -3.98 -2.49
CA SER A 92 6.46 -3.30 -3.06
C SER A 92 5.51 -2.82 -1.96
N ALA A 93 4.66 -1.82 -2.29
CA ALA A 93 3.61 -1.36 -1.38
C ALA A 93 2.68 -2.51 -0.98
N LYS A 94 2.31 -3.37 -1.94
CA LYS A 94 1.56 -4.61 -1.70
C LYS A 94 2.19 -5.47 -0.60
N GLU A 95 3.49 -5.77 -0.71
CA GLU A 95 4.17 -6.64 0.26
C GLU A 95 4.28 -5.99 1.62
N HIS A 96 4.58 -4.69 1.66
CA HIS A 96 4.63 -3.94 2.91
C HIS A 96 3.28 -4.00 3.63
N GLU A 97 2.19 -3.73 2.93
CA GLU A 97 0.84 -3.78 3.50
C GLU A 97 0.47 -5.18 3.99
N ILE A 98 0.70 -6.21 3.17
CA ILE A 98 0.40 -7.61 3.55
C ILE A 98 1.17 -8.01 4.81
N ILE A 99 2.47 -7.70 4.87
CA ILE A 99 3.30 -8.04 6.03
C ILE A 99 2.78 -7.35 7.30
N TYR A 100 2.46 -6.05 7.22
CA TYR A 100 1.94 -5.31 8.37
C TYR A 100 0.58 -5.84 8.82
N VAL A 101 -0.35 -6.06 7.89
CA VAL A 101 -1.68 -6.60 8.19
C VAL A 101 -1.57 -7.99 8.84
N CYS A 102 -0.77 -8.90 8.25
CA CYS A 102 -0.52 -10.22 8.83
C CYS A 102 0.07 -10.09 10.24
N ARG A 103 1.09 -9.25 10.43
CA ARG A 103 1.69 -9.03 11.75
C ARG A 103 0.68 -8.55 12.80
N CYS A 104 -0.19 -7.63 12.42
CA CYS A 104 -1.26 -7.14 13.31
C CYS A 104 -2.23 -8.27 13.66
N MET A 105 -2.67 -9.06 12.68
CA MET A 105 -3.54 -10.23 12.92
C MET A 105 -2.88 -11.27 13.84
N TYR A 106 -1.61 -11.62 13.62
CA TYR A 106 -0.88 -12.56 14.48
C TYR A 106 -0.75 -12.05 15.92
N SER A 107 -0.46 -10.76 16.10
CA SER A 107 -0.36 -10.17 17.44
C SER A 107 -1.67 -10.23 18.22
N ASP A 108 -2.82 -10.14 17.54
CA ASP A 108 -4.13 -10.26 18.16
C ASP A 108 -4.46 -11.71 18.55
N ILE A 109 -4.05 -12.71 17.76
CA ILE A 109 -4.30 -14.12 18.08
C ILE A 109 -3.54 -14.52 19.35
N HIS A 110 -2.27 -14.11 19.48
CA HIS A 110 -1.45 -14.46 20.64
C HIS A 110 -1.76 -13.66 21.91
N PHE A 111 -2.42 -12.49 21.81
CA PHE A 111 -2.89 -11.73 22.98
C PHE A 111 -4.22 -12.24 23.56
N ASN A 112 -4.98 -13.10 22.85
CA ASN A 112 -6.27 -13.61 23.32
C ASN A 112 -6.21 -15.01 23.95
N PHE A 113 -5.03 -15.64 24.04
CA PHE A 113 -4.88 -16.84 24.87
C PHE A 113 -4.31 -16.43 26.23
N PRO A 114 -5.12 -16.38 27.30
CA PRO A 114 -4.55 -16.48 28.64
C PRO A 114 -3.84 -17.84 28.69
N PHE A 115 -2.56 -17.82 29.04
CA PHE A 115 -1.89 -19.01 29.52
C PHE A 115 -2.75 -19.54 30.70
N PHE A 116 -3.50 -20.61 30.45
CA PHE A 116 -4.06 -21.47 31.49
C PHE A 116 -2.98 -22.48 31.89
#